data_AF-A0A426VE26-F1
#
_entry.id   AF-A0A426VE26-F1
#
_cell.length_a   1.000
_cell.length_b   1.000
_cell.length_c   1.000
_cell.angle_alpha   90.00
_cell.angle_beta   90.00
_cell.angle_gamma   90.00
#
_symmetry.space_group_name_H-M   'P 1'
#
loop_
_entity.id
_entity.type
_entity.pdbx_description
1 polymer ?
#
loop_
_entity_poly.entity_id
_entity_poly.type
_entity_poly.pdbx_seq_one_letter_code
_entity_poly.pdbx_strand_id
1 'polypeptide(L)'
;MKNQATNFRVSKKLSPAQPGAIKLARRYGEQLVCVRHRVDPTSTVRITTVELVVDQAPIAVKPEQIVGVRIEYREGLLRSAARAAGAVWDQEAGVWRMPMKVARRLQLRDRIVEK
;
A
#
# COMPACT_ATOMS: atom_id res chain seq x y z
N MET A 1 -26.62 -8.11 -17.48
CA MET A 1 -26.92 -6.66 -17.44
C MET A 1 -25.62 -5.90 -17.28
N LYS A 2 -25.30 -4.95 -18.17
CA LYS A 2 -24.09 -4.12 -18.03
C LYS A 2 -24.25 -3.26 -16.77
N ASN A 3 -23.28 -3.28 -15.87
CA ASN A 3 -23.33 -2.49 -14.64
C ASN A 3 -23.15 -1.00 -14.98
N GLN A 4 -24.26 -0.31 -15.25
CA GLN A 4 -24.26 1.07 -15.76
C GLN A 4 -23.52 2.04 -14.82
N ALA A 5 -23.38 1.71 -13.53
CA ALA A 5 -22.74 2.56 -12.54
C ALA A 5 -21.24 2.84 -12.77
N THR A 6 -20.53 1.96 -13.49
CA THR A 6 -19.10 2.15 -13.79
C THR A 6 -18.84 3.21 -14.85
N ASN A 7 -19.81 3.47 -15.75
CA ASN A 7 -19.69 4.48 -16.80
C ASN A 7 -20.01 5.89 -16.32
N PHE A 8 -20.50 6.04 -15.09
CA PHE A 8 -20.87 7.33 -14.51
C PHE A 8 -19.67 7.93 -13.77
N ARG A 9 -19.39 9.22 -14.03
CA ARG A 9 -18.31 9.96 -13.38
C ARG A 9 -18.67 10.24 -11.92
N VAL A 10 -17.74 10.01 -11.00
CA VAL A 10 -17.91 10.42 -9.60
C VAL A 10 -17.90 11.95 -9.51
N SER A 11 -19.01 12.53 -9.05
CA SER A 11 -19.16 13.98 -8.85
C SER A 11 -18.92 14.40 -7.41
N LYS A 12 -19.20 13.51 -6.44
CA LYS A 12 -18.98 13.77 -5.01
C LYS A 12 -18.62 12.49 -4.27
N LYS A 13 -17.67 12.56 -3.35
CA LYS A 13 -17.38 11.52 -2.35
C LYS A 13 -17.67 12.09 -0.96
N LEU A 14 -18.42 11.35 -0.16
CA LEU A 14 -18.81 11.72 1.20
C LEU A 14 -18.33 10.66 2.19
N SER A 15 -17.78 11.10 3.32
CA SER A 15 -17.56 10.23 4.48
C SER A 15 -18.89 9.94 5.19
N PRO A 16 -18.99 8.86 5.99
CA PRO A 16 -20.23 8.52 6.72
C PRO A 16 -20.76 9.63 7.62
N ALA A 17 -19.87 10.48 8.15
CA ALA A 17 -20.21 11.59 9.06
C ALA A 17 -20.68 12.86 8.33
N GLN A 18 -20.52 12.97 7.01
CA GLN A 18 -20.85 14.18 6.29
C GLN A 18 -22.37 14.33 6.03
N PRO A 19 -22.88 15.58 5.97
CA PRO A 19 -24.23 15.85 5.51
C PRO A 19 -24.49 15.23 4.13
N GLY A 20 -25.60 14.50 4.00
CA GLY A 20 -25.95 13.73 2.81
C GLY A 20 -25.57 12.25 2.87
N ALA A 21 -24.70 11.84 3.80
CA ALA A 21 -24.39 10.42 4.06
C ALA A 21 -25.10 9.86 5.30
N ILE A 22 -25.60 10.72 6.20
CA ILE A 22 -26.17 10.32 7.50
C ILE A 22 -27.24 9.22 7.41
N LYS A 23 -28.17 9.29 6.45
CA LYS A 23 -29.20 8.22 6.29
C LYS A 23 -28.59 6.88 5.90
N LEU A 24 -27.55 6.90 5.07
CA LEU A 24 -26.84 5.69 4.63
C LEU A 24 -25.93 5.17 5.74
N ALA A 25 -25.30 6.06 6.51
CA ALA A 25 -24.53 5.70 7.70
C ALA A 25 -25.42 5.03 8.77
N ARG A 26 -26.63 5.54 9.00
CA ARG A 26 -27.61 4.87 9.87
C ARG A 26 -28.05 3.49 9.35
N ARG A 27 -28.13 3.31 8.03
CA ARG A 27 -28.52 2.04 7.42
C ARG A 27 -27.43 0.99 7.47
N TYR A 28 -26.19 1.37 7.12
CA TYR A 28 -25.08 0.44 6.93
C TYR A 28 -24.11 0.41 8.11
N GLY A 29 -24.25 1.32 9.07
CA GLY A 29 -23.43 1.39 10.28
C GLY A 29 -21.95 1.52 9.97
N GLU A 30 -21.14 0.83 10.75
CA GLU A 30 -19.68 0.82 10.69
C GLU A 30 -19.12 0.20 9.41
N GLN A 31 -19.93 -0.62 8.71
CA GLN A 31 -19.53 -1.22 7.45
C GLN A 31 -19.47 -0.20 6.31
N LEU A 32 -20.07 0.99 6.45
CA LEU A 32 -20.03 2.03 5.42
C LEU A 32 -18.66 2.70 5.36
N VAL A 33 -17.92 2.47 4.28
CA VAL A 33 -16.64 3.15 4.02
C VAL A 33 -16.89 4.56 3.50
N CYS A 34 -17.72 4.71 2.47
CA CYS A 34 -18.09 6.02 1.93
C CYS A 34 -19.32 5.96 1.03
N VAL A 35 -19.88 7.15 0.75
CA VAL A 35 -20.94 7.36 -0.23
C VAL A 35 -20.37 8.12 -1.42
N ARG A 36 -20.74 7.73 -2.64
CA ARG A 36 -20.36 8.44 -3.87
C ARG A 36 -21.59 8.78 -4.70
N HIS A 37 -21.73 10.06 -5.06
CA HIS A 37 -22.65 10.49 -6.10
C HIS A 37 -21.94 10.37 -7.44
N ARG A 38 -22.64 9.84 -8.43
CA ARG A 38 -22.14 9.70 -9.80
C ARG A 38 -23.15 10.27 -10.77
N VAL A 39 -22.65 10.86 -11.84
CA VAL A 39 -23.47 11.44 -12.92
C VAL A 39 -23.13 10.73 -14.22
N ASP A 40 -24.13 10.51 -15.05
CA ASP A 40 -23.93 10.01 -16.41
C ASP A 40 -23.15 11.02 -17.26
N PRO A 41 -22.60 10.61 -18.41
CA PRO A 41 -21.89 11.52 -19.31
C PRO A 41 -22.75 12.71 -19.76
N THR A 42 -24.06 12.52 -19.92
CA THR A 42 -25.02 13.56 -20.32
C THR A 42 -25.50 14.43 -19.14
N SER A 43 -25.09 14.13 -17.91
CA SER A 43 -25.53 14.81 -16.67
C SER A 43 -27.05 14.86 -16.46
N THR A 44 -27.78 13.91 -17.04
CA THR A 44 -29.23 13.75 -16.92
C THR A 44 -29.64 12.85 -15.75
N VAL A 45 -28.74 11.96 -15.31
CA VAL A 45 -29.02 10.99 -14.26
C VAL A 45 -27.92 11.05 -13.21
N ARG A 46 -28.32 11.25 -11.95
CA ARG A 46 -27.46 11.08 -10.78
C ARG A 46 -27.81 9.79 -10.06
N ILE A 47 -26.82 8.93 -9.87
CA ILE A 47 -26.93 7.74 -9.02
C ILE A 47 -26.11 7.91 -7.75
N THR A 48 -26.53 7.24 -6.68
CA THR A 48 -25.80 7.18 -5.42
C THR A 48 -25.33 5.75 -5.18
N THR A 49 -24.03 5.60 -4.95
CA THR A 49 -23.39 4.31 -4.65
C THR A 49 -22.76 4.36 -3.27
N VAL A 50 -22.70 3.22 -2.60
CA VAL A 50 -21.99 3.06 -1.32
C VAL A 50 -20.85 2.06 -1.49
N GLU A 51 -19.78 2.24 -0.73
CA GLU A 51 -18.73 1.24 -0.56
C GLU A 51 -18.88 0.64 0.84
N LEU A 52 -18.98 -0.68 0.90
CA LEU A 52 -19.23 -1.43 2.11
C LEU A 52 -18.06 -2.38 2.38
N VAL A 53 -17.68 -2.51 3.65
CA VAL A 53 -16.90 -3.63 4.14
C VAL A 53 -17.81 -4.85 4.17
N VAL A 54 -17.51 -5.88 3.39
CA VAL A 54 -18.28 -7.14 3.34
C VAL A 54 -17.50 -8.32 3.91
N ASP A 55 -16.18 -8.19 4.03
CA ASP A 55 -15.28 -9.18 4.61
C ASP A 55 -14.05 -8.48 5.19
N GLN A 56 -13.48 -9.06 6.25
CA GLN A 56 -12.27 -8.59 6.90
C GLN A 56 -11.47 -9.80 7.41
N ALA A 57 -10.24 -9.95 6.91
CA ALA A 57 -9.33 -10.99 7.35
C ALA A 57 -7.97 -10.40 7.74
N PRO A 58 -7.29 -10.95 8.77
CA PRO A 58 -5.93 -10.55 9.10
C PRO A 58 -4.98 -10.91 7.95
N ILE A 59 -4.15 -9.96 7.55
CA ILE A 59 -3.06 -10.23 6.61
C ILE A 59 -1.86 -10.69 7.44
N ALA A 60 -1.39 -11.93 7.21
CA ALA A 60 -0.16 -12.41 7.81
C ALA A 60 1.00 -11.51 7.34
N VAL A 61 1.56 -10.71 8.26
CA VAL A 61 2.75 -9.92 7.99
C VAL A 61 3.90 -10.91 7.85
N LYS A 62 4.37 -11.11 6.61
CA LYS A 62 5.58 -11.92 6.40
C LYS A 62 6.73 -11.24 7.11
N PRO A 63 7.48 -11.95 7.98
CA PRO A 63 8.66 -11.37 8.60
C PRO A 63 9.60 -10.89 7.50
N GLU A 64 10.19 -9.72 7.73
CA GLU A 64 11.05 -9.13 6.71
C GLU A 64 12.33 -9.97 6.60
N GLN A 65 12.52 -10.59 5.45
CA GLN A 65 13.69 -11.44 5.19
C GLN A 65 14.95 -10.57 5.26
N ILE A 66 15.81 -10.86 6.24
CA ILE A 66 17.13 -10.25 6.35
C ILE A 66 18.08 -11.01 5.45
N VAL A 67 18.74 -10.30 4.55
CA VAL A 67 19.72 -10.85 3.61
C VAL A 67 21.10 -10.30 3.92
N GLY A 68 22.12 -11.13 3.73
CA GLY A 68 23.52 -10.72 3.77
C GLY A 68 23.97 -10.28 2.38
N VAL A 69 24.39 -9.02 2.26
CA VAL A 69 24.85 -8.42 1.00
C VAL A 69 26.34 -8.14 1.08
N ARG A 70 27.10 -8.59 0.07
CA ARG A 70 28.51 -8.24 -0.04
C ARG A 70 28.68 -6.88 -0.72
N ILE A 71 29.29 -5.96 0.00
CA ILE A 71 29.66 -4.62 -0.49
C ILE A 71 31.16 -4.49 -0.31
N GLU A 72 31.87 -4.18 -1.38
CA GLU A 72 33.33 -4.11 -1.36
C GLU A 72 33.80 -2.93 -0.52
N TYR A 73 34.98 -3.07 0.10
CA TYR A 73 35.53 -2.03 0.98
C TYR A 73 35.68 -0.68 0.26
N ARG A 74 36.03 -0.71 -1.04
CA ARG A 74 36.24 0.46 -1.90
C ARG A 74 34.94 1.21 -2.23
N GLU A 75 33.77 0.59 -2.04
CA GLU A 75 32.46 1.17 -2.35
C GLU A 75 31.92 2.00 -1.17
N GLY A 76 32.68 3.00 -0.74
CA GLY A 76 32.37 3.81 0.45
C GLY A 76 31.00 4.49 0.41
N LEU A 77 30.56 4.97 -0.75
CA LEU A 77 29.22 5.55 -0.93
C LEU A 77 28.10 4.52 -0.71
N LEU A 78 28.31 3.30 -1.19
CA LEU A 78 27.33 2.22 -1.07
C LEU A 78 27.23 1.71 0.37
N ARG A 79 28.36 1.65 1.09
CA ARG A 79 28.39 1.34 2.53
C ARG A 79 27.69 2.41 3.36
N SER A 80 27.91 3.69 3.05
CA SER A 80 27.22 4.79 3.72
C SER A 80 25.72 4.75 3.44
N ALA A 81 25.31 4.47 2.20
CA ALA A 81 23.90 4.31 1.83
C ALA A 81 23.26 3.09 2.53
N ALA A 82 23.97 1.96 2.62
CA ALA A 82 23.52 0.78 3.35
C ALA A 82 23.33 1.08 4.84
N ARG A 83 24.32 1.73 5.49
CA ARG A 83 24.23 2.14 6.90
C ARG A 83 23.10 3.14 7.15
N ALA A 84 22.94 4.13 6.28
CA ALA A 84 21.84 5.10 6.35
C ALA A 84 20.46 4.43 6.18
N ALA A 85 20.41 3.32 5.43
CA ALA A 85 19.22 2.50 5.27
C ALA A 85 19.01 1.47 6.39
N GLY A 86 19.81 1.50 7.46
CA GLY A 86 19.68 0.63 8.64
C GLY A 86 20.38 -0.73 8.50
N ALA A 87 21.25 -0.92 7.50
CA ALA A 87 22.04 -2.14 7.39
C ALA A 87 23.09 -2.22 8.51
N VAL A 88 23.28 -3.42 9.03
CA VAL A 88 24.27 -3.72 10.07
C VAL A 88 25.42 -4.50 9.45
N TRP A 89 26.65 -4.10 9.72
CA TRP A 89 27.83 -4.84 9.30
C TRP A 89 28.05 -6.04 10.21
N ASP A 90 28.06 -7.24 9.63
CA ASP A 90 28.43 -8.48 10.30
C ASP A 90 29.90 -8.77 10.00
N GLN A 91 30.73 -8.69 11.04
CA GLN A 91 32.19 -8.89 10.93
C GLN A 91 32.57 -10.36 10.76
N GLU A 92 31.78 -11.30 11.28
CA GLU A 92 32.08 -12.73 11.22
C GLU A 92 31.83 -13.28 9.82
N ALA A 93 30.71 -12.88 9.22
CA ALA A 93 30.34 -13.29 7.87
C ALA A 93 30.92 -12.38 6.77
N GLY A 94 31.40 -11.17 7.13
CA GLY A 94 31.93 -10.20 6.17
C GLY A 94 30.85 -9.64 5.23
N VAL A 95 29.62 -9.46 5.73
CA VAL A 95 28.46 -9.02 4.94
C VAL A 95 27.68 -7.91 5.64
N TRP A 96 26.97 -7.12 4.84
CA TRP A 96 25.98 -6.19 5.36
C TRP A 96 24.63 -6.89 5.48
N ARG A 97 24.16 -7.09 6.71
CA ARG A 97 22.81 -7.60 7.00
C ARG A 97 21.81 -6.47 6.84
N MET A 98 20.82 -6.68 5.96
CA MET A 98 19.76 -5.71 5.74
C MET A 98 18.47 -6.38 5.30
N PRO A 99 17.31 -5.73 5.49
CA PRO A 99 16.06 -6.18 4.89
C PRO A 99 16.17 -6.36 3.37
N MET A 100 15.58 -7.42 2.81
CA MET A 100 15.53 -7.66 1.36
C MET A 100 14.99 -6.44 0.59
N LYS A 101 14.03 -5.70 1.15
CA LYS A 101 13.54 -4.46 0.52
C LYS A 101 14.63 -3.39 0.40
N VAL A 102 15.51 -3.26 1.39
CA VAL A 102 16.65 -2.35 1.36
C VAL A 102 17.65 -2.78 0.30
N ALA A 103 18.00 -4.08 0.25
CA ALA A 103 18.86 -4.63 -0.81
C ALA A 103 18.26 -4.39 -2.21
N ARG A 104 16.94 -4.57 -2.38
CA ARG A 104 16.23 -4.28 -3.64
C ARG A 104 16.27 -2.80 -4.00
N ARG A 105 16.12 -1.89 -3.04
CA ARG A 105 16.15 -0.44 -3.24
C ARG A 105 17.55 0.06 -3.62
N LEU A 106 18.57 -0.52 -3.01
CA LEU A 106 19.97 -0.25 -3.33
C LEU A 106 20.47 -1.01 -4.58
N GLN A 107 19.58 -1.76 -5.25
CA GLN A 107 19.89 -2.58 -6.43
C GLN A 107 20.99 -3.64 -6.19
N LEU A 108 21.10 -4.14 -4.97
CA LEU A 108 22.13 -5.11 -4.56
C LEU A 108 21.65 -6.57 -4.59
N ARG A 109 20.61 -6.88 -5.37
CA ARG A 109 20.03 -8.23 -5.41
C ARG A 109 21.02 -9.28 -5.87
N ASP A 110 21.85 -8.94 -6.86
CA ASP A 110 22.84 -9.84 -7.45
C ASP A 110 24.06 -10.04 -6.56
N ARG A 111 24.13 -9.32 -5.43
CA ARG A 111 25.22 -9.36 -4.44
C ARG A 111 24.78 -9.96 -3.11
N ILE A 112 23.57 -10.51 -3.05
CA ILE A 112 23.07 -11.26 -1.90
C ILE A 112 23.82 -12.59 -1.84
N VAL A 113 24.52 -12.81 -0.73
CA VAL A 113 25.27 -14.05 -0.46
C VAL A 113 24.58 -14.92 0.59
N GLU A 114 23.76 -14.33 1.46
CA GLU A 114 22.96 -15.05 2.47
C GLU A 114 21.48 -14.65 2.36
N LYS A 115 20.57 -15.63 2.41
CA LYS A 115 19.12 -15.46 2.29
C LYS A 115 18.39 -15.84 3.56
#